data_AF-A0AB74M8F9-F1
#
_entry.id   AF-A0AB74M8F9-F1
#
_cell.length_a   1.000
_cell.length_b   1.000
_cell.length_c   1.000
_cell.angle_alpha   90.00
_cell.angle_beta   90.00
_cell.angle_gamma   90.00
#
_symmetry.space_group_name_H-M   'P 1'
#
loop_
_entity.id
_entity.type
_entity.pdbx_description
1 polymer ?
#
loop_
_entity_poly.entity_id
_entity_poly.type
_entity_poly.pdbx_seq_one_letter_code
_entity_poly.pdbx_strand_id
1 'polypeptide(L)'
;MVSRIPEAVYVLTQDDDTPVPLEEAYVNPLVDWMLFRAFSKDAAGGAESGLAAQHYQSFVEQLGIKQGADSTLSARKKVFNGGEM
;
A
#
# COMPACT_ATOMS: atom_id res chain seq x y z
N MET A 1 -4.76 -12.08 -9.92
CA MET A 1 -4.01 -10.92 -10.46
C MET A 1 -2.54 -11.14 -10.12
N VAL A 2 -1.61 -11.01 -11.07
CA VAL A 2 -0.16 -11.06 -10.75
C VAL A 2 0.23 -9.66 -10.34
N SER A 3 0.69 -9.46 -9.10
CA SER A 3 1.30 -8.20 -8.69
C SER A 3 2.60 -8.03 -9.46
N ARG A 4 2.66 -7.02 -10.34
CA ARG A 4 3.88 -6.61 -11.04
C ARG A 4 4.28 -5.24 -10.51
N ILE A 5 5.59 -5.02 -10.39
CA ILE A 5 6.10 -3.67 -10.12
C ILE A 5 5.70 -2.80 -11.32
N PRO A 6 4.96 -1.70 -11.11
CA PRO A 6 4.56 -0.81 -12.21
C PRO A 6 5.78 -0.12 -12.82
N GLU A 7 5.65 0.34 -14.05
CA GLU A 7 6.65 1.19 -14.68
C GLU A 7 6.79 2.50 -13.90
N ALA A 8 8.01 3.02 -13.81
CA ALA A 8 8.26 4.27 -13.10
C ALA A 8 7.56 5.43 -13.82
N VAL A 9 6.73 6.18 -13.08
CA VAL A 9 6.10 7.41 -13.55
C VAL A 9 6.85 8.60 -12.96
N TYR A 10 7.21 9.55 -13.80
CA TYR A 10 7.88 10.79 -13.40
C TYR A 10 6.88 11.93 -13.43
N VAL A 11 6.72 12.63 -12.31
CA VAL A 11 5.95 13.87 -12.21
C VAL A 11 6.94 15.02 -12.26
N LEU A 12 6.95 15.78 -13.35
CA LEU A 12 7.99 16.80 -13.60
C LEU A 12 7.56 18.20 -13.18
N THR A 13 6.25 18.46 -13.16
CA THR A 13 5.67 19.76 -12.79
C THR A 13 4.47 19.57 -11.87
N GLN A 14 4.03 20.65 -11.22
CA GLN A 14 2.89 20.59 -10.27
C GLN A 14 1.53 20.44 -10.99
N ASP A 15 1.48 20.85 -12.25
CA ASP A 15 0.37 20.79 -13.19
C ASP A 15 0.38 19.52 -14.07
N ASP A 16 1.33 18.61 -13.82
CA ASP A 16 1.43 17.31 -14.49
C ASP A 16 0.29 16.38 -14.01
N ASP A 17 -0.60 16.02 -14.95
CA ASP A 17 -1.78 15.18 -14.71
C ASP A 17 -1.54 13.70 -15.10
N THR A 18 -0.27 13.30 -15.30
CA THR A 18 0.09 11.93 -15.67
C THR A 18 -0.53 10.93 -14.68
N PRO A 19 -1.40 10.02 -15.14
CA PRO A 19 -2.04 9.05 -14.27
C PRO A 19 -0.99 8.14 -13.62
N VAL A 20 -0.97 8.11 -12.28
CA VAL A 20 -0.15 7.16 -11.53
C VAL A 20 -0.97 5.89 -11.33
N PRO A 21 -0.62 4.76 -11.98
CA PRO A 21 -1.37 3.53 -11.83
C PRO A 21 -1.17 2.97 -10.42
N LEU A 22 -2.19 3.09 -9.59
CA LEU A 22 -2.25 2.54 -8.24
C LEU A 22 -3.37 1.50 -8.16
N GLU A 23 -3.04 0.28 -7.72
CA GLU A 23 -4.08 -0.72 -7.49
C GLU A 23 -4.91 -0.32 -6.26
N GLU A 24 -6.24 -0.52 -6.33
CA GLU A 24 -7.20 -0.13 -5.29
C GLU A 24 -6.83 -0.67 -3.90
N ALA A 25 -6.22 -1.87 -3.85
CA ALA A 25 -5.75 -2.51 -2.62
C ALA A 25 -4.69 -1.71 -1.85
N TYR A 26 -3.99 -0.76 -2.48
CA TYR A 26 -2.99 0.09 -1.83
C TYR A 26 -3.51 1.49 -1.49
N VAL A 27 -4.70 1.87 -1.93
CA VAL A 27 -5.27 3.19 -1.66
C VAL A 27 -5.39 3.41 -0.15
N ASN A 28 -6.06 2.49 0.56
CA ASN A 28 -6.26 2.60 2.00
C ASN A 28 -4.93 2.56 2.80
N PRO A 29 -4.01 1.61 2.55
CA PRO A 29 -2.68 1.63 3.18
C PRO A 29 -1.91 2.94 2.97
N LEU A 30 -1.97 3.53 1.76
CA LEU A 30 -1.29 4.80 1.48
C LEU A 30 -1.91 5.96 2.26
N VAL A 31 -3.24 6.01 2.34
CA VAL A 31 -3.95 7.03 3.12
C VAL A 31 -3.59 6.92 4.60
N ASP A 32 -3.62 5.72 5.17
CA ASP A 32 -3.24 5.49 6.57
C ASP A 32 -1.78 5.89 6.83
N TRP A 33 -0.86 5.59 5.91
CA TRP A 33 0.52 6.05 6.02
C TRP A 33 0.65 7.57 6.02
N MET A 34 -0.06 8.27 5.13
CA MET A 34 -0.05 9.74 5.09
C MET A 34 -0.60 10.35 6.38
N LEU A 35 -1.71 9.82 6.89
CA LEU A 35 -2.33 10.29 8.14
C LEU A 35 -1.43 10.03 9.34
N PHE A 36 -0.82 8.85 9.44
CA PHE A 36 0.20 8.57 10.46
C PHE A 36 1.31 9.62 10.45
N ARG A 37 1.86 9.96 9.27
CA ARG A 37 2.94 10.95 9.14
C ARG A 37 2.47 12.36 9.49
N ALA A 38 1.26 12.74 9.11
CA ALA A 38 0.67 14.03 9.44
C ALA A 38 0.47 14.19 10.96
N PHE A 39 -0.23 13.26 11.59
CA PHE A 39 -0.49 13.28 13.03
C PHE A 39 0.79 13.14 13.86
N SER A 40 1.78 12.38 13.39
CA SER A 40 3.09 12.27 14.05
C SER A 40 3.86 13.60 14.05
N LYS A 41 3.66 14.45 13.03
CA LYS A 41 4.33 15.76 12.92
C LYS A 41 3.70 16.80 13.85
N ASP A 42 2.37 16.76 14.02
CA ASP A 42 1.63 17.69 14.89
C ASP A 42 1.52 17.21 16.35
N ALA A 43 2.06 16.03 16.67
CA ALA A 43 2.02 15.43 18.01
C ALA A 43 2.77 16.24 19.10
N ALA A 44 3.46 17.34 18.77
CA ALA A 44 4.07 18.24 19.75
C ALA A 44 3.03 18.82 20.76
N GLY A 45 1.74 18.82 20.41
CA GLY A 45 0.62 19.17 21.31
C GLY A 45 0.04 18.03 22.14
N GLY A 46 0.54 16.79 22.04
CA GLY A 46 0.15 15.63 22.86
C GLY A 46 -1.21 14.99 22.58
N ALA A 47 -2.12 15.66 21.86
CA ALA A 47 -3.47 15.15 21.58
C ALA A 47 -3.52 14.10 20.44
N GLU A 48 -2.60 14.18 19.47
CA GLU A 48 -2.70 13.45 18.19
C GLU A 48 -1.88 12.15 18.14
N SER A 49 -1.16 11.80 19.21
CA SER A 49 -0.30 10.60 19.22
C SER A 49 -1.10 9.29 19.18
N GLY A 50 -2.31 9.26 19.74
CA GLY A 50 -3.20 8.10 19.68
C GLY A 50 -3.71 7.83 18.25
N LEU A 51 -4.05 8.90 17.52
CA LEU A 51 -4.50 8.83 16.14
C LEU A 51 -3.37 8.40 15.20
N ALA A 52 -2.15 8.92 15.41
CA ALA A 52 -0.96 8.45 14.70
C ALA A 52 -0.74 6.94 14.89
N ALA A 53 -0.80 6.46 16.14
CA ALA A 53 -0.61 5.03 16.44
C ALA A 53 -1.69 4.16 15.79
N GLN A 54 -2.95 4.61 15.78
CA GLN A 54 -4.06 3.89 15.15
C GLN A 54 -3.85 3.77 13.63
N HIS A 55 -3.54 4.86 12.93
CA HIS A 55 -3.28 4.82 11.48
C HIS A 55 -2.06 3.97 11.13
N TYR A 56 -1.01 4.00 11.96
CA TYR A 56 0.14 3.13 11.77
C TYR A 56 -0.23 1.64 11.88
N GLN A 57 -1.03 1.27 12.89
CA GLN A 57 -1.48 -0.11 13.07
C GLN A 57 -2.33 -0.59 11.89
N SER A 58 -3.30 0.22 11.45
CA SER A 58 -4.13 -0.06 10.27
C SER A 58 -3.30 -0.26 9.01
N PHE A 59 -2.26 0.57 8.81
CA PHE A 59 -1.33 0.44 7.69
C PHE A 59 -0.59 -0.91 7.70
N VAL A 60 -0.03 -1.30 8.86
CA VAL A 60 0.72 -2.55 9.00
C VAL A 60 -0.17 -3.78 8.77
N GLU A 61 -1.39 -3.77 9.31
CA GLU A 61 -2.34 -4.87 9.15
C GLU A 61 -2.73 -5.08 7.68
N GLN A 62 -3.08 -4.00 6.98
CA GLN A 62 -3.49 -4.07 5.58
C GLN A 62 -2.33 -4.51 4.67
N LEU A 63 -1.10 -4.07 4.94
CA LEU A 63 0.08 -4.56 4.23
C LEU A 63 0.34 -6.04 4.47
N GLY A 64 0.21 -6.50 5.72
CA GLY A 64 0.36 -7.91 6.08
C GLY A 64 -0.66 -8.81 5.36
N ILE A 65 -1.93 -8.39 5.33
CA ILE A 65 -3.00 -9.09 4.61
C ILE A 65 -2.66 -9.18 3.12
N LYS A 66 -2.18 -8.09 2.53
CA LYS A 66 -1.83 -8.04 1.12
C LYS A 66 -0.64 -8.96 0.78
N GLN A 67 0.42 -8.96 1.60
CA GLN A 67 1.55 -9.89 1.43
C GLN A 67 1.11 -11.36 1.53
N GLY A 68 0.19 -11.68 2.45
CA GLY A 68 -0.41 -13.00 2.58
C GLY A 68 -1.26 -13.39 1.36
N ALA A 69 -2.06 -12.46 0.83
CA ALA A 69 -2.86 -12.69 -0.36
C ALA A 69 -1.99 -12.91 -1.61
N ASP A 70 -0.97 -12.07 -1.81
CA ASP A 70 -0.04 -12.17 -2.94
C ASP A 70 0.75 -13.47 -2.93
N SER A 71 1.23 -13.90 -1.75
CA SER A 71 1.95 -15.17 -1.60
C SER A 71 1.06 -16.38 -1.87
N THR A 72 -0.20 -16.36 -1.38
CA THR A 72 -1.18 -17.42 -1.62
C THR A 72 -1.57 -17.53 -3.10
N LEU A 73 -1.81 -16.39 -3.77
CA LEU A 73 -2.11 -16.34 -5.20
C LEU A 73 -0.93 -16.80 -6.05
N SER A 74 0.29 -16.40 -5.69
CA SER A 74 1.52 -16.83 -6.37
C SER A 74 1.78 -18.33 -6.21
N ALA A 75 1.53 -18.90 -5.03
CA ALA A 75 1.63 -20.34 -4.80
C ALA A 75 0.61 -21.12 -5.65
N ARG A 76 -0.65 -20.66 -5.69
CA ARG A 76 -1.70 -21.27 -6.53
C ARG A 76 -1.38 -21.20 -8.02
N LYS A 77 -0.81 -20.09 -8.50
CA LYS A 77 -0.41 -19.94 -9.91
C LYS A 77 0.70 -20.93 -10.31
N LYS A 78 1.67 -21.20 -9.43
CA LYS A 78 2.73 -22.20 -9.70
C LYS A 78 2.18 -23.62 -9.82
N VAL A 79 1.21 -23.99 -8.98
CA VAL A 79 0.56 -25.32 -9.04
C VAL A 79 -0.19 -25.51 -10.36
N PHE A 80 -0.88 -24.47 -10.84
CA PHE A 80 -1.64 -24.56 -12.09
C PHE A 80 -0.75 -24.64 -13.34
N ASN A 81 0.41 -23.98 -13.33
CA ASN A 81 1.34 -23.98 -14.46
C ASN A 81 2.24 -25.24 -14.56
N GLY A 82 2.23 -26.12 -13.55
CA GLY A 82 2.99 -27.37 -13.53
C GLY A 82 2.19 -28.62 -13.95
N GLY A 83 0.95 -28.45 -14.40
CA GLY A 83 0.03 -29.54 -14.77
C GLY A 83 -0.07 -29.84 -16.27
N GLU A 84 0.67 -29.14 -17.13
CA GLU A 84 0.74 -29.44 -18.56
C GLU A 84 1.98 -30.29 -18.85
N MET A 85 1.82 -31.62 -18.76
CA MET A 85 2.66 -32.62 -19.42
C MET A 85 1.80 -33.45 -20.36
#